data_AF-A0A804UA01-F1
#
_entry.id   AF-A0A804UA01-F1
#
_cell.length_a   1.000
_cell.length_b   1.000
_cell.length_c   1.000
_cell.angle_alpha   90.00
_cell.angle_beta   90.00
_cell.angle_gamma   90.00
#
_symmetry.space_group_name_H-M   'P 1'
#
loop_
_entity.id
_entity.type
_entity.pdbx_description
1 polymer ?
#
loop_
_entity_poly.entity_id
_entity_poly.type
_entity_poly.pdbx_seq_one_letter_code
_entity_poly.pdbx_strand_id
1 'polypeptide(L)'
;MQHTRKLICSSMGARMDSEPKSWRILADVLYDLGTALEVVSPLCPQLFLEVAGLGNFAKGMVVVAARATRLPIYSSFAKEGNLSDLFAKGEAISTLFNVMGIGAGIGLASTVCSTTQGKVHICRMTYHRLSYHYSCSITPSSGKYTQ
;
A
#
# COMPACT_ATOMS: atom_id res chain seq x y z
N MET A 1 -19.53 -25.29 2.78
CA MET A 1 -18.62 -24.14 2.59
C MET A 1 -18.65 -23.11 3.72
N GLN A 2 -19.82 -22.73 4.29
CA GLN A 2 -19.88 -21.67 5.33
C GLN A 2 -19.17 -22.04 6.64
N HIS A 3 -19.28 -23.29 7.09
CA HIS A 3 -18.63 -23.76 8.31
C HIS A 3 -17.09 -23.66 8.22
N THR A 4 -16.51 -24.04 7.08
CA THR A 4 -15.06 -24.02 6.85
C THR A 4 -14.48 -22.62 6.97
N ARG A 5 -15.16 -21.59 6.45
CA ARG A 5 -14.69 -20.20 6.56
C ARG A 5 -14.63 -19.72 8.01
N LYS A 6 -15.68 -20.00 8.79
CA LYS A 6 -15.71 -19.67 10.22
C LYS A 6 -14.56 -20.35 10.97
N LEU A 7 -14.28 -21.61 10.65
CA LEU A 7 -13.17 -22.36 11.26
C LEU A 7 -11.81 -21.76 10.90
N ILE A 8 -11.58 -21.39 9.63
CA ILE A 8 -10.32 -20.78 9.19
C ILE A 8 -10.13 -19.39 9.83
N CYS A 9 -11.15 -18.54 9.80
CA CYS A 9 -11.06 -17.20 10.40
C CYS A 9 -10.83 -17.28 11.92
N SER A 10 -11.52 -18.21 12.60
CA SER A 10 -11.37 -18.42 14.04
C SER A 10 -9.96 -18.93 14.39
N SER A 11 -9.44 -19.91 13.64
CA SER A 11 -8.10 -20.45 13.87
C SER A 11 -6.99 -19.44 13.55
N MET A 12 -7.15 -18.66 12.48
CA MET A 12 -6.21 -17.58 12.14
C MET A 12 -6.24 -16.47 13.19
N GLY A 13 -7.43 -16.04 13.63
CA GLY A 13 -7.58 -15.05 14.69
C GLY A 13 -6.93 -15.50 16.00
N ALA A 14 -7.22 -16.74 16.43
CA ALA A 14 -6.63 -17.31 17.64
C ALA A 14 -5.08 -17.35 17.59
N ARG A 15 -4.50 -17.63 16.41
CA ARG A 15 -3.03 -17.60 16.21
C ARG A 15 -2.46 -16.19 16.20
N MET A 16 -3.24 -15.20 15.78
CA MET A 16 -2.83 -13.80 15.82
C MET A 16 -2.88 -13.24 17.24
N ASP A 17 -3.88 -13.66 18.02
CA ASP A 17 -4.05 -13.28 19.41
C ASP A 17 -3.02 -13.97 20.33
N SER A 18 -2.49 -15.15 19.96
CA SER A 18 -1.47 -15.83 20.77
C SER A 18 -0.13 -15.09 20.78
N GLU A 19 0.26 -14.47 19.65
CA GLU A 19 1.56 -13.81 19.49
C GLU A 19 1.44 -12.48 18.72
N PRO A 20 0.67 -11.50 19.22
CA PRO A 20 0.33 -10.30 18.46
C PRO A 20 1.55 -9.45 18.11
N LYS A 21 2.60 -9.49 18.93
CA LYS A 21 3.87 -8.77 18.70
C LYS A 21 4.59 -9.29 17.45
N SER A 22 4.74 -10.61 17.31
CA SER A 22 5.40 -11.23 16.17
C SER A 22 4.64 -10.95 14.87
N TRP A 23 3.30 -11.04 14.91
CA TRP A 23 2.45 -10.70 13.77
C TRP A 23 2.52 -9.22 13.41
N ARG A 24 2.64 -8.32 14.40
CA ARG A 24 2.81 -6.88 14.18
C ARG A 24 4.13 -6.57 13.47
N ILE A 25 5.23 -7.22 13.88
CA ILE A 25 6.55 -7.08 13.25
C ILE A 25 6.54 -7.65 11.83
N LEU A 26 5.97 -8.84 11.64
CA LEU A 26 5.83 -9.44 10.31
C LEU A 26 5.00 -8.55 9.38
N ALA A 27 3.93 -7.94 9.90
CA ALA A 27 3.14 -6.94 9.21
C ALA A 27 4.04 -5.78 8.75
N ASP A 28 4.77 -5.12 9.64
CA ASP A 28 5.64 -3.98 9.28
C ASP A 28 6.65 -4.36 8.18
N VAL A 29 7.33 -5.51 8.31
CA VAL A 29 8.28 -5.98 7.30
C VAL A 29 7.60 -6.18 5.93
N LEU A 30 6.41 -6.80 5.90
CA LEU A 30 5.65 -6.97 4.66
C LEU A 30 5.14 -5.64 4.08
N TYR A 31 4.84 -4.66 4.93
CA TYR A 31 4.45 -3.31 4.50
C TYR A 31 5.60 -2.60 3.79
N ASP A 32 6.80 -2.69 4.36
CA ASP A 32 8.01 -2.12 3.77
C ASP A 32 8.34 -2.78 2.44
N LEU A 33 8.19 -4.10 2.34
CA LEU A 33 8.31 -4.83 1.07
C LEU A 33 7.27 -4.39 0.04
N GLY A 34 6.01 -4.24 0.44
CA GLY A 34 4.94 -3.76 -0.44
C GLY A 34 5.19 -2.34 -0.95
N THR A 35 5.68 -1.46 -0.07
CA THR A 35 6.08 -0.09 -0.41
C THR A 35 7.31 -0.07 -1.33
N ALA A 36 8.30 -0.92 -1.06
CA ALA A 36 9.47 -1.06 -1.91
C ALA A 36 9.11 -1.52 -3.33
N LEU A 37 8.17 -2.45 -3.48
CA LEU A 37 7.65 -2.86 -4.79
C LEU A 37 7.03 -1.69 -5.55
N GLU A 38 6.26 -0.83 -4.90
CA GLU A 38 5.71 0.37 -5.55
C GLU A 38 6.79 1.38 -5.93
N VAL A 39 7.80 1.59 -5.09
CA VAL A 39 8.93 2.48 -5.39
C VAL A 39 9.77 1.95 -6.56
N VAL A 40 9.91 0.62 -6.69
CA VAL A 40 10.64 -0.04 -7.79
C VAL A 40 9.79 -0.12 -9.06
N SER A 41 8.46 -0.07 -8.97
CA SER A 41 7.57 -0.18 -10.12
C SER A 41 7.91 0.74 -11.32
N PRO A 42 8.31 2.03 -11.17
CA PRO A 42 8.72 2.85 -12.32
C PRO A 42 10.03 2.38 -12.99
N LEU A 43 10.86 1.57 -12.34
CA LEU A 43 12.09 1.02 -12.92
C LEU A 43 11.80 -0.09 -13.94
N CYS A 44 10.67 -0.79 -13.80
CA CYS A 44 10.25 -1.88 -14.67
C CYS A 44 8.90 -1.57 -15.35
N PRO A 45 8.85 -0.65 -16.33
CA PRO A 45 7.60 -0.18 -16.93
C PRO A 45 6.75 -1.30 -17.58
N GLN A 46 7.36 -2.41 -17.99
CA GLN A 46 6.71 -3.56 -18.61
C GLN A 46 5.88 -4.36 -17.60
N LEU A 47 6.35 -4.49 -16.35
CA LEU A 47 5.65 -5.20 -15.27
C LEU A 47 5.03 -4.23 -14.24
N PHE A 48 4.93 -2.93 -14.56
CA PHE A 48 4.46 -1.90 -13.63
C PHE A 48 3.16 -2.27 -12.93
N LEU A 49 2.14 -2.72 -13.70
CA LEU A 49 0.83 -3.06 -13.14
C LEU A 49 0.88 -4.27 -12.21
N GLU A 50 1.66 -5.29 -12.55
CA GLU A 50 1.80 -6.50 -11.75
C GLU A 50 2.57 -6.22 -10.45
N VAL A 51 3.69 -5.49 -10.55
CA VAL A 51 4.52 -5.15 -9.39
C VAL A 51 3.80 -4.18 -8.46
N ALA A 52 3.20 -3.11 -8.99
CA ALA A 52 2.43 -2.16 -8.19
C ALA A 52 1.15 -2.82 -7.62
N GLY A 53 0.49 -3.66 -8.41
CA GLY A 53 -0.68 -4.43 -7.98
C GLY A 53 -0.35 -5.40 -6.85
N LEU A 54 0.75 -6.15 -6.97
CA LEU A 54 1.25 -7.04 -5.93
C LEU A 54 1.66 -6.28 -4.66
N GLY A 55 2.35 -5.13 -4.82
CA GLY A 55 2.70 -4.25 -3.71
C GLY A 55 1.47 -3.75 -2.96
N ASN A 56 0.44 -3.31 -3.68
CA ASN A 56 -0.80 -2.85 -3.07
C ASN A 56 -1.62 -3.99 -2.43
N PHE A 57 -1.62 -5.17 -3.04
CA PHE A 57 -2.20 -6.39 -2.46
C PHE A 57 -1.52 -6.76 -1.14
N ALA A 58 -0.18 -6.79 -1.12
CA ALA A 58 0.60 -7.04 0.08
C ALA A 58 0.26 -6.04 1.17
N LYS A 59 0.29 -4.73 0.88
CA LYS A 59 -0.12 -3.66 1.81
C LYS A 59 -1.55 -3.84 2.33
N GLY A 60 -2.49 -4.25 1.49
CA GLY A 60 -3.86 -4.55 1.91
C GLY A 60 -3.91 -5.65 2.98
N MET A 61 -3.17 -6.74 2.78
CA MET A 61 -3.09 -7.84 3.74
C MET A 61 -2.43 -7.42 5.05
N VAL A 62 -1.29 -6.70 5.01
CA VAL A 62 -0.66 -6.22 6.24
C VAL A 62 -1.57 -5.25 6.98
N VAL A 63 -2.23 -4.31 6.32
CA VAL A 63 -3.08 -3.33 7.03
C VAL A 63 -4.16 -4.05 7.84
N VAL A 64 -4.74 -5.12 7.29
CA VAL A 64 -5.68 -5.97 8.04
C VAL A 64 -4.99 -6.66 9.22
N ALA A 65 -3.82 -7.28 9.00
CA ALA A 65 -3.10 -8.00 10.04
C ALA A 65 -2.63 -7.08 11.20
N ALA A 66 -2.10 -5.90 10.86
CA ALA A 66 -1.66 -4.88 11.79
C ALA A 66 -2.83 -4.32 12.62
N ARG A 67 -4.00 -4.13 12.01
CA ARG A 67 -5.21 -3.68 12.73
C ARG A 67 -5.75 -4.76 13.67
N ALA A 68 -5.78 -6.01 13.22
CA ALA A 68 -6.24 -7.13 14.04
C ALA A 68 -5.38 -7.31 15.30
N THR A 69 -4.07 -7.08 15.22
CA THR A 69 -3.16 -7.17 16.38
C THR A 69 -3.21 -5.96 17.32
N ARG A 70 -3.73 -4.80 16.89
CA ARG A 70 -3.83 -3.59 17.75
C ARG A 70 -4.76 -3.80 18.94
N LEU A 71 -5.91 -4.45 18.74
CA LEU A 71 -6.90 -4.67 19.80
C LEU A 71 -6.36 -5.47 21.00
N PRO A 72 -5.75 -6.66 20.85
CA PRO A 72 -5.18 -7.40 21.98
C PRO A 72 -4.02 -6.66 22.65
N ILE A 73 -3.22 -5.91 21.88
CA ILE A 73 -2.16 -5.06 22.43
C ILE A 73 -2.75 -3.96 23.32
N TYR A 74 -3.71 -3.17 22.82
CA TYR A 74 -4.34 -2.12 23.63
C TYR A 74 -5.13 -2.69 24.80
N SER A 75 -5.75 -3.86 24.65
CA SER A 75 -6.44 -4.54 25.74
C SER A 75 -5.50 -4.92 26.88
N SER A 76 -4.22 -5.18 26.59
CA SER A 76 -3.20 -5.45 27.61
C SER A 76 -2.81 -4.21 28.42
N PHE A 77 -3.08 -3.02 27.90
CA PHE A 77 -2.82 -1.74 28.56
C PHE A 77 -4.09 -1.07 29.13
N ALA A 78 -5.26 -1.57 28.78
CA ALA A 78 -6.53 -1.09 29.31
C ALA A 78 -6.67 -1.50 30.78
N LYS A 79 -7.18 -0.59 31.62
CA LYS A 79 -7.37 -0.81 33.07
C LYS A 79 -8.82 -0.68 33.49
N GLU A 80 -9.54 0.31 32.97
CA GLU A 80 -10.87 0.69 33.46
C GLU A 80 -11.86 0.90 32.30
N GLY A 81 -12.00 -0.09 31.42
CA GLY A 81 -12.85 0.05 30.23
C GLY A 81 -12.39 1.14 29.26
N ASN A 82 -11.22 1.74 29.49
CA ASN A 82 -10.61 2.81 28.70
C ASN A 82 -9.95 2.30 27.40
N LEU A 83 -10.35 1.13 26.90
CA LEU A 83 -9.81 0.53 25.69
C LEU A 83 -10.06 1.42 24.46
N SER A 84 -11.24 2.03 24.38
CA SER A 84 -11.59 2.94 23.28
C SER A 84 -10.80 4.24 23.31
N ASP A 85 -10.55 4.83 24.49
CA ASP A 85 -9.69 6.01 24.63
C ASP A 85 -8.25 5.70 24.21
N LEU A 86 -7.73 4.54 24.63
CA LEU A 86 -6.39 4.13 24.25
C LEU A 86 -6.27 3.87 22.74
N PHE A 87 -7.28 3.23 22.14
CA PHE A 87 -7.36 3.04 20.70
C PHE A 87 -7.44 4.39 19.96
N ALA A 88 -8.32 5.29 20.40
CA ALA A 88 -8.48 6.61 19.79
C ALA A 88 -7.19 7.44 19.87
N LYS A 89 -6.49 7.41 21.00
CA LYS A 89 -5.16 8.02 21.15
C LYS A 89 -4.14 7.41 20.20
N GLY A 90 -4.13 6.08 20.09
CA GLY A 90 -3.28 5.36 19.15
C GLY A 90 -3.49 5.78 17.69
N GLU A 91 -4.75 5.84 17.26
CA GLU A 91 -5.12 6.28 15.91
C GLU A 91 -4.84 7.77 15.68
N ALA A 92 -5.06 8.64 16.69
CA ALA A 92 -4.74 10.06 16.61
C ALA A 92 -3.24 10.28 16.41
N ILE A 93 -2.40 9.57 17.17
CA ILE A 93 -0.94 9.61 17.02
C ILE A 93 -0.53 9.09 15.64
N SER A 94 -1.10 7.96 15.20
CA SER A 94 -0.83 7.40 13.87
C SER A 94 -1.18 8.39 12.76
N THR A 95 -2.28 9.11 12.89
CA THR A 95 -2.72 10.11 11.91
C THR A 95 -1.80 11.33 11.91
N LEU A 96 -1.43 11.81 13.09
CA LEU A 96 -0.49 12.91 13.25
C LEU A 96 0.85 12.63 12.54
N PHE A 97 1.45 11.46 12.79
CA PHE A 97 2.69 11.08 12.14
C PHE A 97 2.54 10.85 10.64
N ASN A 98 1.39 10.34 10.17
CA ASN A 98 1.12 10.20 8.76
C ASN A 98 1.09 11.58 8.05
N VAL A 99 0.39 12.55 8.61
CA VAL A 99 0.33 13.91 8.07
C VAL A 99 1.70 14.58 8.11
N MET A 100 2.44 14.45 9.21
CA MET A 100 3.80 14.98 9.31
C MET A 100 4.75 14.33 8.28
N GLY A 101 4.66 13.02 8.09
CA GLY A 101 5.45 12.29 7.11
C GLY A 101 5.17 12.72 5.67
N ILE A 102 3.88 12.92 5.32
CA ILE A 102 3.50 13.46 4.01
C ILE A 102 4.04 14.88 3.83
N GLY A 103 3.87 15.74 4.82
CA GLY A 103 4.38 17.12 4.79
C GLY A 103 5.90 17.18 4.59
N ALA A 104 6.65 16.37 5.35
CA ALA A 104 8.08 16.25 5.20
C ALA A 104 8.48 15.68 3.83
N GLY A 105 7.79 14.64 3.35
CA GLY A 105 8.04 14.04 2.04
C GLY A 105 7.83 15.02 0.89
N ILE A 106 6.77 15.83 0.93
CA ILE A 106 6.52 16.90 -0.05
C ILE A 106 7.61 17.97 0.03
N GLY A 107 8.00 18.38 1.25
CA GLY A 107 9.08 19.34 1.47
C GLY A 107 10.40 18.86 0.85
N LEU A 108 10.79 17.61 1.11
CA LEU A 108 11.98 17.00 0.51
C LEU A 108 11.86 16.84 -1.01
N ALA A 109 10.71 16.44 -1.53
CA ALA A 109 10.50 16.33 -2.98
C ALA A 109 10.64 17.69 -3.68
N SER A 110 10.19 18.78 -3.03
CA SER A 110 10.29 20.13 -3.56
C SER A 110 11.73 20.63 -3.65
N THR A 111 12.57 20.30 -2.67
CA THR A 111 13.99 20.68 -2.66
C THR A 111 14.80 19.83 -3.64
N VAL A 112 14.57 18.52 -3.70
CA VAL A 112 15.24 17.60 -4.65
C VAL A 112 14.89 17.94 -6.09
N CYS A 113 13.64 18.30 -6.38
CA CYS A 113 13.22 18.68 -7.73
C CYS A 113 13.85 20.00 -8.21
N SER A 114 14.22 20.88 -7.27
CA SER A 114 14.91 22.14 -7.58
C SER A 114 16.39 21.93 -7.94
N THR A 115 17.05 20.92 -7.33
CA THR A 115 18.50 20.69 -7.52
C THR A 115 18.83 19.68 -8.61
N THR A 116 17.95 18.73 -8.94
CA THR A 116 18.30 17.63 -9.84
C THR A 116 17.50 17.68 -11.14
N GLN A 117 18.23 17.90 -12.22
CA GLN A 117 17.86 17.73 -13.63
C GLN A 117 17.47 16.27 -13.99
N GLY A 118 16.82 15.54 -13.07
CA GLY A 118 16.30 14.17 -13.22
C GLY A 118 14.87 14.13 -13.77
N LYS A 119 14.20 15.28 -13.84
CA LYS A 119 12.96 15.46 -14.63
C LYS A 119 13.14 14.93 -16.05
N VAL A 120 14.34 14.95 -16.62
CA VAL A 120 14.58 14.53 -18.02
C VAL A 120 14.43 13.01 -18.22
N HIS A 121 14.73 12.15 -17.24
CA HIS A 121 14.62 10.69 -17.43
C HIS A 121 13.22 10.14 -17.16
N ILE A 122 12.52 10.63 -16.12
CA ILE A 122 11.13 10.22 -15.87
C ILE A 122 10.19 10.79 -16.93
N CYS A 123 10.42 12.04 -17.36
CA CYS A 123 9.67 12.67 -18.43
C CYS A 123 9.91 11.91 -19.76
N ARG A 124 11.14 11.47 -20.06
CA ARG A 124 11.39 10.60 -21.24
C ARG A 124 10.58 9.30 -21.19
N MET A 125 10.49 8.65 -20.02
CA MET A 125 9.73 7.41 -19.84
C MET A 125 8.20 7.63 -19.96
N THR A 126 7.66 8.69 -19.37
CA THR A 126 6.22 9.00 -19.47
C THR A 126 5.83 9.45 -20.87
N TYR A 127 6.67 10.26 -21.54
CA TYR A 127 6.42 10.67 -22.93
C TYR A 127 6.43 9.48 -23.88
N HIS A 128 7.32 8.50 -23.68
CA HIS A 128 7.31 7.29 -24.51
C HIS A 128 6.05 6.43 -24.27
N ARG A 129 5.55 6.37 -23.02
CA ARG A 129 4.33 5.65 -22.68
C ARG A 129 3.06 6.30 -23.27
N LEU A 130 2.98 7.64 -23.29
CA LEU A 130 1.84 8.31 -23.94
C LEU A 130 1.83 8.06 -25.45
N SER A 131 2.98 8.11 -26.13
CA SER A 131 3.04 7.88 -27.59
C SER A 131 2.49 6.52 -28.02
N TYR A 132 2.73 5.44 -27.25
CA TYR A 132 2.16 4.13 -27.59
C TYR A 132 0.66 4.04 -27.35
N HIS A 133 0.15 4.65 -26.28
CA HIS A 133 -1.27 4.57 -25.95
C HIS A 133 -2.14 5.39 -26.93
N TYR A 134 -1.62 6.52 -27.43
CA TYR A 134 -2.28 7.29 -28.50
C TYR A 134 -2.15 6.62 -29.87
N SER A 135 -1.04 5.94 -30.18
CA SER A 135 -0.88 5.27 -31.48
C SER A 135 -1.87 4.11 -31.67
N CYS A 136 -2.27 3.42 -30.60
CA CYS A 136 -3.19 2.29 -30.69
C CYS A 136 -4.68 2.69 -30.78
N SER A 137 -5.03 3.96 -30.50
CA SER A 137 -6.41 4.43 -30.49
C SER A 137 -6.85 5.15 -31.78
N ILE A 138 -5.91 5.46 -32.69
CA ILE A 138 -6.18 6.14 -33.99
C ILE A 138 -6.02 5.17 -35.18
N THR A 139 -6.30 3.89 -35.01
CA THR A 139 -6.64 3.02 -36.16
C THR A 139 -8.16 3.00 -36.29
N PRO A 140 -8.76 3.92 -37.08
CA PRO A 140 -10.17 3.85 -37.37
C PRO A 140 -10.44 2.52 -38.06
N SER A 141 -11.42 1.80 -37.51
CA SER A 141 -12.03 0.61 -38.11
C SER A 141 -12.85 1.05 -39.33
N SER A 142 -12.18 1.58 -40.34
CA SER A 142 -12.73 1.98 -41.62
C SER A 142 -12.37 0.91 -42.64
N GLY A 143 -13.36 0.14 -43.10
CA GLY A 143 -13.19 -0.71 -44.27
C GLY A 143 -13.75 -2.13 -44.19
N LYS A 144 -14.83 -2.38 -43.45
CA LYS A 144 -15.71 -3.52 -43.75
C LYS A 144 -16.96 -3.02 -44.47
N TYR A 145 -16.86 -2.62 -45.73
CA TYR A 145 -18.01 -2.55 -46.64
C TYR A 145 -17.55 -2.64 -48.09
N THR A 146 -17.84 -3.80 -48.69
CA THR A 146 -18.44 -3.96 -50.02
C THR A 146 -17.68 -3.40 -51.24
N GLN A 147 -17.02 -4.28 -51.98
CA GLN A 147 -17.63 -4.91 -53.16
C GLN A 147 -16.98 -6.26 -53.44
#